data_AF-A0A7C4CHA9-F1
#
_entry.id   AF-A0A7C4CHA9-F1
#
_cell.length_a   1.000
_cell.length_b   1.000
_cell.length_c   1.000
_cell.angle_alpha   90.00
_cell.angle_beta   90.00
_cell.angle_gamma   90.00
#
_symmetry.space_group_name_H-M   'P 1'
#
loop_
_entity.id
_entity.type
_entity.pdbx_description
1 polymer ?
#
loop_
_entity_poly.entity_id
_entity_poly.type
_entity_poly.pdbx_seq_one_letter_code
_entity_poly.pdbx_strand_id
1 'polypeptide(L)' 'MKVFRSKSGKTLEIRLELDGNLIREIEISGDFMVFPSDAIEELERKLR' A
#
# COMPACT_ATOMS: atom_id res chain seq x y z
N MET A 1 -3.95 8.47 -6.06
CA MET A 1 -4.60 7.91 -4.86
C MET A 1 -5.71 6.96 -5.29
N LYS A 2 -5.64 5.69 -4.91
CA LYS A 2 -6.65 4.67 -5.23
C LYS A 2 -7.02 3.93 -3.96
N VAL A 3 -8.28 4.01 -3.56
CA VAL A 3 -8.78 3.40 -2.33
C VAL A 3 -9.49 2.09 -2.68
N PHE A 4 -9.07 1.00 -2.05
CA PHE A 4 -9.69 -0.31 -2.16
C PHE A 4 -10.39 -0.65 -0.85
N ARG A 5 -11.68 -0.99 -0.93
CA ARG A 5 -12.42 -1.53 0.21
C ARG A 5 -12.69 -3.00 -0.03
N SER A 6 -12.23 -3.84 0.90
CA SER A 6 -12.57 -5.26 0.88
C SER A 6 -14.02 -5.46 1.32
N LYS A 7 -14.64 -6.55 0.87
CA LYS A 7 -16.00 -6.95 1.32
C LYS A 7 -16.07 -7.18 2.84
N SER A 8 -14.92 -7.42 3.48
CA SER A 8 -14.74 -7.65 4.90
C SER A 8 -14.78 -6.36 5.74
N GLY A 9 -14.98 -5.19 5.13
CA GLY A 9 -15.02 -3.90 5.80
C GLY A 9 -13.66 -3.24 6.00
N LYS A 10 -12.55 -3.97 5.77
CA LYS A 10 -11.20 -3.40 5.82
C LYS A 10 -10.92 -2.54 4.59
N THR A 11 -10.38 -1.36 4.82
CA THR A 11 -9.94 -0.38 3.84
C THR A 11 -8.44 -0.48 3.66
N LEU A 12 -8.02 -0.49 2.41
CA LEU A 12 -6.64 -0.38 1.99
C LEU A 12 -6.54 0.79 1.03
N GLU A 13 -5.91 1.87 1.48
CA GLU A 13 -5.59 3.04 0.69
C GLU A 13 -4.20 2.88 0.12
N ILE A 14 -4.09 2.94 -1.21
CA ILE A 14 -2.80 2.91 -1.90
C ILE A 14 -2.60 4.26 -2.60
N ARG A 15 -1.51 4.93 -2.24
CA ARG A 15 -0.98 6.05 -2.99
C ARG A 15 0.22 5.57 -3.78
N LEU A 16 0.21 5.90 -5.06
CA LEU A 16 1.24 5.54 -6.02
C LEU A 16 1.59 6.80 -6.80
N GLU A 17 2.86 7.13 -6.83
CA GLU A 17 3.44 8.09 -7.76
C GLU A 17 4.26 7.32 -8.78
N LEU A 18 3.94 7.52 -10.06
CA LEU A 18 4.62 6.86 -11.17
C LEU A 18 5.47 7.87 -11.92
N ASP A 19 6.68 7.47 -12.28
CA ASP A 19 7.53 8.16 -13.24
C ASP A 19 7.59 7.29 -14.51
N GLY A 20 6.66 7.56 -15.44
CA GLY A 20 6.41 6.69 -16.59
C GLY A 20 5.88 5.32 -16.17
N ASN A 21 6.73 4.29 -16.25
CA ASN A 21 6.39 2.91 -15.89
C ASN A 21 7.14 2.40 -14.64
N LEU A 22 7.82 3.31 -13.93
CA LEU A 22 8.50 3.04 -12.67
C LEU A 22 7.68 3.61 -11.51
N ILE A 23 7.60 2.87 -10.42
CA ILE A 23 7.00 3.35 -9.18
C ILE A 23 8.04 4.24 -8.49
N ARG A 24 7.77 5.54 -8.41
CA ARG A 24 8.64 6.50 -7.72
C ARG A 24 8.36 6.53 -6.23
N GLU A 25 7.08 6.52 -5.87
CA GLU A 25 6.63 6.40 -4.48
C GLU A 25 5.42 5.48 -4.37
N ILE A 26 5.36 4.75 -3.26
CA ILE A 26 4.22 3.94 -2.86
C ILE A 26 4.00 4.09 -1.36
N GLU A 27 2.74 4.28 -0.98
CA GLU A 27 2.30 4.33 0.42
C GLU A 27 1.01 3.52 0.53
N ILE A 28 0.99 2.57 1.45
CA ILE A 28 -0.09 1.63 1.74
C ILE A 28 -0.54 1.90 3.17
N SER A 29 -1.73 2.49 3.30
CA SER A 29 -2.34 2.83 4.59
C SER A 29 -3.74 2.23 4.69
N GLY A 30 -4.30 2.15 5.91
CA GLY A 30 -5.65 1.65 6.11
C GLY A 30 -5.88 1.00 7.46
N ASP A 31 -7.11 0.53 7.68
CA ASP A 31 -7.54 -0.20 8.86
C ASP A 31 -7.35 -1.71 8.65
N PHE A 32 -6.09 -2.12 8.54
CA PHE A 32 -5.71 -3.52 8.45
C PHE A 32 -4.82 -3.93 9.62
N MET A 33 -4.79 -5.23 9.88
CA MET A 33 -3.82 -5.84 10.81
C MET A 33 -2.87 -6.65 9.97
N VAL A 34 -1.57 -6.39 10.12
CA VAL A 34 -0.51 -7.08 9.39
C VAL A 34 0.49 -7.64 10.40
N PHE A 35 0.92 -8.86 10.15
CA PHE A 35 1.94 -9.55 10.92
C PHE A 35 2.96 -10.16 9.95
N PRO A 36 4.27 -9.97 10.17
CA PRO A 36 4.86 -9.08 11.19
C PRO A 36 4.55 -7.60 10.90
N SER A 37 4.63 -6.75 11.92
CA SER A 37 4.16 -5.35 11.83
C SER A 37 4.91 -4.50 10.79
N ASP A 38 6.09 -4.93 10.38
CA ASP A 38 6.97 -4.32 9.39
C ASP A 38 6.74 -4.83 7.95
N ALA A 39 5.87 -5.82 7.75
CA ALA A 39 5.69 -6.43 6.43
C ALA A 39 5.14 -5.46 5.36
N ILE A 40 4.41 -4.42 5.75
CA ILE A 40 4.00 -3.36 4.81
C ILE A 40 5.18 -2.47 4.41
N GLU A 41 6.00 -2.05 5.37
CA GLU A 41 7.17 -1.22 5.07
C GLU A 41 8.15 -1.99 4.17
N GLU A 42 8.33 -3.29 4.40
CA GLU A 42 9.15 -4.14 3.54
C GLU A 42 8.57 -4.25 2.12
N LEU A 43 7.24 -4.37 1.99
CA LEU A 43 6.57 -4.41 0.69
C LEU A 43 6.74 -3.10 -0.07
N GLU A 44 6.55 -1.96 0.58
CA GLU A 44 6.74 -0.64 -0.03
C GLU A 44 8.19 -0.45 -0.49
N ARG A 45 9.17 -0.87 0.31
CA ARG A 45 10.60 -0.84 -0.05
C ARG A 45 10.94 -1.68 -1.27
N LYS A 46 10.26 -2.82 -1.47
CA LYS A 46 10.48 -3.70 -2.62
C LYS A 46 9.81 -3.21 -3.91
N LEU A 47 8.79 -2.36 -3.77
CA LEU A 47 7.99 -1.85 -4.89
C LEU A 47 8.49 -0.51 -5.43
N ARG A 48 9.20 0.28 -4.61
CA ARG A 48 10.05 1.39 -5.08
C ARG A 48 11.25 0.87 -5.88
#